data_AF-A0A935DIS9-F1
#
_entry.id   AF-A0A935DIS9-F1
#
_cell.length_a   1.000
_cell.length_b   1.000
_cell.length_c   1.000
_cell.angle_alpha   90.00
_cell.angle_beta   90.00
_cell.angle_gamma   90.00
#
_symmetry.space_group_name_H-M   'P 1'
#
loop_
_entity.id
_entity.type
_entity.pdbx_description
1 polymer ?
#
loop_
_entity_poly.entity_id
_entity_poly.type
_entity_poly.pdbx_seq_one_letter_code
_entity_poly.pdbx_strand_id
1 'polypeptide(L)'
;MKAEIESRFSKNLSRVEHLIAAHEVVSSSGGHQEDATDVLRAAVIFLHAALEDLLRSLEEWKLPLADARHLSDVPLEGKKPREKFTLGDLVAHRGRTVDEVIRQSVSANLERSNYNDVGEMVAALHRVGVSEGVFSAEFKGQLAAMSSRRHLIAHRADRLSVDGQDVIASLMKDVVEEWHRAVWLFGRALLTALSESEEA
;
A
#
# COMPACT_ATOMS: atom_id res chain seq x y z
N MET A 1 14.25 -1.38 12.11
CA MET A 1 12.98 -1.08 11.42
C MET A 1 13.14 -1.12 9.90
N LYS A 2 13.92 -0.23 9.26
CA LYS A 2 14.09 -0.24 7.79
C LYS A 2 14.36 -1.61 7.16
N ALA A 3 15.39 -2.33 7.63
CA ALA A 3 15.75 -3.64 7.10
C ALA A 3 14.61 -4.68 7.22
N GLU A 4 13.78 -4.57 8.26
CA GLU A 4 12.61 -5.42 8.45
C GLU A 4 11.52 -5.08 7.43
N ILE A 5 11.24 -3.79 7.21
CA ILE A 5 10.32 -3.29 6.20
C ILE A 5 10.77 -3.76 4.80
N GLU A 6 12.04 -3.59 4.47
CA GLU A 6 12.64 -4.01 3.20
C GLU A 6 12.54 -5.53 3.00
N SER A 7 12.83 -6.31 4.04
CA SER A 7 12.70 -7.77 4.01
C SER A 7 11.25 -8.20 3.78
N ARG A 8 10.29 -7.60 4.49
CA ARG A 8 8.86 -7.89 4.34
C ARG A 8 8.36 -7.51 2.94
N PHE A 9 8.72 -6.33 2.46
CA PHE A 9 8.37 -5.87 1.12
C PHE A 9 8.90 -6.80 0.03
N SER A 10 10.18 -7.20 0.12
CA SER A 10 10.80 -8.13 -0.83
C SER A 10 10.12 -9.50 -0.83
N LYS A 11 9.79 -10.03 0.36
CA LYS A 11 9.03 -11.29 0.49
C LYS A 11 7.65 -11.19 -0.13
N ASN A 12 6.94 -10.08 0.07
CA ASN A 12 5.63 -9.86 -0.52
C ASN A 12 5.69 -9.78 -2.05
N LEU A 13 6.70 -9.11 -2.62
CA LEU A 13 6.90 -9.07 -4.07
C LEU A 13 7.28 -10.44 -4.66
N SER A 14 8.10 -11.23 -3.97
CA SER A 14 8.39 -12.60 -4.40
C SER A 14 7.13 -13.47 -4.49
N ARG A 15 6.14 -13.26 -3.61
CA ARG A 15 4.84 -13.95 -3.73
C ARG A 15 4.09 -13.57 -5.01
N VAL A 16 4.18 -12.31 -5.43
CA VAL A 16 3.60 -11.85 -6.71
C VAL A 16 4.32 -12.51 -7.88
N GLU A 17 5.65 -12.58 -7.86
CA GLU A 17 6.45 -13.27 -8.88
C GLU A 17 6.05 -14.75 -9.00
N HIS A 18 5.86 -15.44 -7.88
CA HIS A 18 5.40 -16.83 -7.88
C HIS A 18 4.01 -16.98 -8.51
N LEU A 19 3.09 -16.03 -8.32
CA LEU A 19 1.78 -16.06 -8.97
C LEU A 19 1.89 -15.82 -10.48
N ILE A 20 2.72 -14.86 -10.91
CA ILE A 20 2.99 -14.62 -12.32
C ILE A 20 3.58 -15.87 -12.99
N ALA A 21 4.51 -16.57 -12.33
CA ALA A 21 5.05 -17.84 -12.81
C ALA A 21 3.99 -18.96 -12.82
N ALA A 22 3.13 -19.03 -11.79
CA ALA A 22 2.05 -20.02 -11.72
C ALA A 22 1.04 -19.85 -12.87
N HIS A 23 0.78 -18.63 -13.34
CA HIS A 23 -0.03 -18.38 -14.54
C HIS A 23 0.51 -19.14 -15.76
N GLU A 24 1.83 -19.20 -15.97
CA GLU A 24 2.43 -19.92 -17.10
C GLU A 24 2.19 -21.43 -17.00
N VAL A 25 2.30 -21.98 -15.79
CA VAL A 25 2.06 -23.41 -15.53
C VAL A 25 0.61 -23.77 -15.81
N VAL A 26 -0.35 -22.97 -15.32
CA VAL A 26 -1.78 -23.19 -15.56
C VAL A 26 -2.11 -23.06 -17.05
N SER A 27 -1.54 -22.05 -17.72
CA SER A 27 -1.75 -21.82 -19.15
C SER A 27 -1.24 -22.97 -20.03
N SER A 28 -0.09 -23.55 -19.68
CA SER A 28 0.56 -24.61 -20.45
C SER A 28 0.02 -26.01 -20.16
N SER A 29 -0.62 -26.22 -19.00
CA SER A 29 -1.15 -27.52 -18.57
C SER A 29 -2.55 -27.84 -19.15
N GLY A 30 -3.03 -27.04 -20.11
CA GLY A 30 -4.36 -27.19 -20.70
C GLY A 30 -5.51 -26.71 -19.80
N GLY A 31 -5.20 -25.90 -18.79
CA GLY A 31 -6.20 -25.22 -17.95
C GLY A 31 -7.05 -24.24 -18.77
N HIS A 32 -8.23 -23.89 -18.26
CA HIS A 32 -9.05 -22.89 -18.92
C HIS A 32 -8.33 -21.53 -18.89
N GLN A 33 -8.43 -20.76 -19.99
CA GLN A 33 -7.81 -19.44 -20.08
C GLN A 33 -8.31 -18.50 -18.96
N GLU A 34 -9.55 -18.68 -18.52
CA GLU A 34 -10.13 -17.96 -17.39
C GLU A 34 -9.39 -18.25 -16.08
N ASP A 35 -9.14 -19.54 -15.78
CA ASP A 35 -8.40 -19.96 -14.58
C ASP A 35 -6.98 -19.37 -14.56
N ALA A 36 -6.29 -19.41 -15.70
CA ALA A 36 -4.97 -18.80 -15.82
C ALA A 36 -5.02 -17.29 -15.56
N THR A 37 -6.01 -16.60 -16.15
CA THR A 37 -6.17 -15.15 -15.96
C THR A 37 -6.53 -14.79 -14.51
N ASP A 38 -7.28 -15.64 -13.81
CA ASP A 38 -7.58 -15.44 -12.38
C ASP A 38 -6.34 -15.50 -11.50
N VAL A 39 -5.32 -16.28 -11.87
CA VAL A 39 -4.00 -16.23 -11.21
C VAL A 39 -3.36 -14.86 -11.36
N LEU A 40 -3.45 -14.22 -12.54
CA LEU A 40 -2.96 -12.86 -12.75
C LEU A 40 -3.78 -11.83 -11.95
N ARG A 41 -5.11 -12.01 -11.85
CA ARG A 41 -5.96 -11.15 -11.00
C ARG A 41 -5.55 -11.24 -9.53
N ALA A 42 -5.28 -12.44 -9.04
CA ALA A 42 -4.75 -12.65 -7.70
C ALA A 42 -3.38 -11.97 -7.51
N ALA A 43 -2.50 -12.03 -8.52
CA ALA A 43 -1.22 -11.33 -8.51
C ALA A 43 -1.39 -9.81 -8.35
N VAL A 44 -2.36 -9.20 -9.05
CA VAL A 44 -2.67 -7.76 -8.92
C VAL A 44 -3.17 -7.41 -7.51
N ILE A 45 -4.06 -8.22 -6.92
CA ILE A 45 -4.52 -8.02 -5.52
C ILE A 45 -3.33 -8.06 -4.55
N PHE A 46 -2.45 -9.06 -4.70
CA PHE A 46 -1.28 -9.24 -3.83
C PHE A 46 -0.25 -8.13 -4.02
N LEU A 47 -0.09 -7.63 -5.25
CA LEU A 47 0.82 -6.54 -5.56
C LEU A 47 0.37 -5.25 -4.89
N HIS A 48 -0.92 -4.92 -4.97
CA HIS A 48 -1.49 -3.78 -4.25
C HIS A 48 -1.32 -3.94 -2.73
N ALA A 49 -1.62 -5.13 -2.19
CA ALA A 49 -1.44 -5.39 -0.77
C ALA A 49 0.02 -5.25 -0.32
N ALA A 50 0.99 -5.64 -1.16
CA ALA A 50 2.42 -5.45 -0.89
C ALA A 50 2.80 -3.97 -0.81
N LEU A 51 2.23 -3.14 -1.70
CA LEU A 51 2.42 -1.70 -1.68
C LEU A 51 1.79 -1.04 -0.45
N GLU A 52 0.54 -1.41 -0.12
CA GLU A 52 -0.13 -0.89 1.09
C GLU A 52 0.60 -1.29 2.37
N ASP A 53 1.09 -2.52 2.45
CA ASP A 53 1.92 -2.97 3.56
C ASP A 53 3.20 -2.15 3.67
N LEU A 54 3.92 -1.90 2.57
CA LEU A 54 5.09 -1.02 2.57
C LEU A 54 4.75 0.38 3.10
N LEU A 55 3.72 1.03 2.54
CA LEU A 55 3.33 2.39 2.94
C LEU A 55 2.95 2.44 4.42
N ARG A 56 2.12 1.49 4.88
CA ARG A 56 1.73 1.37 6.30
C ARG A 56 2.93 1.19 7.20
N SER A 57 3.90 0.36 6.79
CA SER A 57 5.14 0.13 7.53
C SER A 57 5.95 1.40 7.69
N LEU A 58 6.05 2.18 6.62
CA LEU A 58 6.80 3.44 6.61
C LEU A 58 6.12 4.46 7.53
N GLU A 59 4.80 4.59 7.47
CA GLU A 59 4.04 5.44 8.37
C GLU A 59 4.18 4.99 9.83
N GLU A 60 4.06 3.70 10.12
CA GLU A 60 4.21 3.18 11.48
C GLU A 60 5.61 3.45 12.05
N TRP A 61 6.63 3.46 11.20
CA TRP A 61 7.99 3.78 11.59
C TRP A 61 8.22 5.28 11.81
N LYS A 62 7.78 6.13 10.88
CA LYS A 62 8.19 7.54 10.83
C LYS A 62 7.13 8.51 11.38
N LEU A 63 5.85 8.24 11.19
CA LEU A 63 4.76 9.14 11.61
C LEU A 63 4.74 9.40 13.12
N PRO A 64 5.03 8.44 14.03
CA PRO A 64 5.10 8.73 15.47
C PRO A 64 6.17 9.75 15.85
N LEU A 65 7.16 9.98 14.98
CA LEU A 65 8.27 10.92 15.17
C LEU A 65 8.06 12.23 14.40
N ALA A 66 6.97 12.35 13.64
CA ALA A 66 6.68 13.52 12.84
C ALA A 66 6.27 14.72 13.72
N ASP A 67 6.33 15.92 13.15
CA ASP A 67 5.89 17.12 13.84
C ASP A 67 4.37 17.11 14.12
N ALA A 68 3.94 18.00 15.02
CA ALA A 68 2.55 18.10 15.46
C ALA A 68 1.55 18.33 14.32
N ARG A 69 1.96 18.88 13.17
CA ARG A 69 1.07 19.13 12.04
C ARG A 69 0.59 17.80 11.43
N HIS A 70 1.49 16.84 11.29
CA HIS A 70 1.18 15.52 10.72
C HIS A 70 0.40 14.62 11.69
N LEU A 71 0.57 14.83 12.99
CA LEU A 71 -0.17 14.11 14.03
C LEU A 71 -1.56 14.69 14.31
N SER A 72 -1.87 15.89 13.82
CA SER A 72 -3.13 16.58 14.13
C SER A 72 -4.38 15.85 13.67
N ASP A 73 -4.26 14.99 12.65
CA ASP A 73 -5.34 14.16 12.13
C ASP A 73 -5.39 12.75 12.75
N VAL A 74 -4.41 12.39 13.60
CA VAL A 74 -4.35 11.08 14.27
C VAL A 74 -5.18 11.14 15.55
N PRO A 75 -6.28 10.36 15.66
CA PRO A 75 -7.06 10.30 16.89
C PRO A 75 -6.28 9.59 18.00
N LEU A 76 -6.54 9.96 19.26
CA LEU A 76 -6.10 9.19 20.41
C LEU A 76 -6.60 7.73 20.29
N GLU A 77 -5.77 6.75 20.65
CA GLU A 77 -6.15 5.33 20.66
C GLU A 77 -7.56 5.11 21.27
N GLY A 78 -8.43 4.42 20.54
CA GLY A 78 -9.81 4.15 20.96
C GLY A 78 -10.84 5.25 20.63
N LYS A 79 -10.40 6.41 20.11
CA LYS A 79 -11.29 7.49 19.66
C LYS A 79 -11.57 7.44 18.16
N LYS A 80 -12.64 8.13 17.73
CA LYS A 80 -12.95 8.29 16.31
C LYS A 80 -12.09 9.40 15.68
N PRO A 81 -11.85 9.37 14.36
CA PRO A 81 -11.18 10.46 13.66
C PRO A 81 -11.84 11.81 13.97
N ARG A 82 -11.01 12.85 14.21
CA ARG A 82 -11.43 14.23 14.52
C ARG A 82 -12.23 14.40 15.82
N GLU A 83 -12.34 13.37 16.65
CA GLU A 83 -12.93 13.48 17.98
C GLU A 83 -11.94 14.18 18.93
N LYS A 84 -12.36 15.29 19.55
CA LYS A 84 -11.56 15.93 20.60
C LYS A 84 -11.51 15.03 21.82
N PHE A 85 -10.35 14.95 22.47
CA PHE A 85 -10.21 14.27 23.76
C PHE A 85 -9.94 15.27 24.89
N THR A 86 -10.24 14.84 26.10
CA THR A 86 -10.03 15.54 27.36
C THR A 86 -8.92 14.87 28.15
N LEU A 87 -8.41 15.53 29.19
CA LEU A 87 -7.43 14.90 30.09
C LEU A 87 -8.00 13.64 30.77
N GLY A 88 -9.32 13.56 30.96
CA GLY A 88 -9.99 12.38 31.51
C GLY A 88 -9.86 11.14 30.62
N ASP A 89 -9.80 11.33 29.29
CA ASP A 89 -9.60 10.23 28.34
C ASP A 89 -8.20 9.59 28.48
N LEU A 90 -7.21 10.35 28.98
CA LEU A 90 -5.86 9.83 29.22
C LEU A 90 -5.77 8.87 30.42
N VAL A 91 -6.83 8.70 31.21
CA VAL A 91 -6.86 7.73 32.32
C VAL A 91 -6.63 6.30 31.83
N ALA A 92 -7.11 5.95 30.62
CA ALA A 92 -6.89 4.65 30.01
C ALA A 92 -5.42 4.37 29.64
N HIS A 93 -4.59 5.41 29.62
CA HIS A 93 -3.18 5.34 29.24
C HIS A 93 -2.23 5.60 30.43
N ARG A 94 -2.72 5.54 31.68
CA ARG A 94 -1.89 5.75 32.87
C ARG A 94 -0.70 4.81 32.92
N GLY A 95 0.45 5.35 33.32
CA GLY A 95 1.71 4.61 33.42
C GLY A 95 2.45 4.48 32.09
N ARG A 96 1.88 4.94 30.98
CA ARG A 96 2.55 5.02 29.67
C ARG A 96 3.24 6.37 29.50
N THR A 97 4.32 6.40 28.73
CA THR A 97 4.96 7.63 28.28
C THR A 97 4.15 8.30 27.16
N VAL A 98 4.37 9.60 26.93
CA VAL A 98 3.73 10.31 25.82
C VAL A 98 4.06 9.65 24.48
N ASP A 99 5.32 9.24 24.29
CA ASP A 99 5.77 8.57 23.05
C ASP A 99 5.08 7.23 22.82
N GLU A 100 4.80 6.47 23.88
CA GLU A 100 4.04 5.22 23.78
C GLU A 100 2.60 5.48 23.34
N VAL A 101 1.95 6.50 23.91
CA VAL A 101 0.58 6.89 23.55
C VAL A 101 0.51 7.37 22.10
N ILE A 102 1.49 8.16 21.65
CA ILE A 102 1.58 8.60 20.25
C ILE A 102 1.73 7.38 19.33
N ARG A 103 2.67 6.49 19.62
CA ARG A 103 2.93 5.29 18.79
C ARG A 103 1.70 4.39 18.70
N GLN A 104 1.01 4.16 19.81
CA GLN A 104 -0.21 3.34 19.84
C GLN A 104 -1.36 4.01 19.07
N SER A 105 -1.53 5.32 19.23
CA SER A 105 -2.56 6.08 18.51
C SER A 105 -2.32 6.05 17.00
N VAL A 106 -1.07 6.22 16.57
CA VAL A 106 -0.67 6.08 15.17
C VAL A 106 -0.93 4.67 14.65
N SER A 107 -0.46 3.63 15.35
CA SER A 107 -0.67 2.23 14.93
C SER A 107 -2.16 1.90 14.80
N ALA A 108 -2.98 2.26 15.79
CA ALA A 108 -4.43 2.06 15.76
C ALA A 108 -5.14 2.83 14.62
N ASN A 109 -4.63 4.01 14.25
CA ASN A 109 -5.14 4.75 13.10
C ASN A 109 -4.76 4.08 11.77
N LEU A 110 -3.53 3.59 11.65
CA LEU A 110 -3.01 2.92 10.45
C LEU A 110 -3.66 1.56 10.17
N GLU A 111 -4.14 0.85 11.20
CA GLU A 111 -4.96 -0.37 11.04
C GLU A 111 -6.23 -0.15 10.22
N ARG A 112 -6.77 1.08 10.27
CA ARG A 112 -8.00 1.47 9.55
C ARG A 112 -7.72 2.24 8.26
N SER A 113 -6.46 2.52 7.99
CA SER A 113 -6.02 3.29 6.83
C SER A 113 -5.89 2.40 5.60
N ASN A 114 -6.32 2.93 4.46
CA ASN A 114 -6.19 2.32 3.14
C ASN A 114 -5.43 3.27 2.21
N TYR A 115 -4.89 2.72 1.12
CA TYR A 115 -4.19 3.50 0.09
C TYR A 115 -4.76 3.07 -1.27
N ASN A 116 -5.99 3.50 -1.52
CA ASN A 116 -6.80 3.07 -2.65
C ASN A 116 -6.45 3.82 -3.93
N ASP A 117 -5.88 5.03 -3.82
CA ASP A 117 -5.45 5.83 -4.97
C ASP A 117 -4.08 6.47 -4.74
N VAL A 118 -3.50 6.95 -5.83
CA VAL A 118 -2.15 7.54 -5.84
C VAL A 118 -2.09 8.83 -5.01
N GLY A 119 -3.18 9.59 -4.90
CA GLY A 119 -3.24 10.78 -4.06
C GLY A 119 -3.08 10.43 -2.58
N GLU A 120 -3.76 9.38 -2.12
CA GLU A 120 -3.60 8.85 -0.76
C GLU A 120 -2.16 8.36 -0.49
N MET A 121 -1.55 7.67 -1.47
CA MET A 121 -0.16 7.21 -1.39
C MET A 121 0.83 8.37 -1.30
N VAL A 122 0.63 9.43 -2.09
CA VAL A 122 1.44 10.66 -2.04
C VAL A 122 1.28 11.36 -0.69
N ALA A 123 0.05 11.49 -0.19
CA ALA A 123 -0.21 12.09 1.10
C ALA A 123 0.46 11.31 2.25
N ALA A 124 0.42 9.98 2.21
CA ALA A 124 1.11 9.11 3.17
C ALA A 124 2.62 9.36 3.19
N LEU A 125 3.22 9.47 2.01
CA LEU A 125 4.65 9.66 1.87
C LEU A 125 5.11 11.06 2.29
N HIS A 126 4.30 12.09 2.02
CA HIS A 126 4.56 13.43 2.54
C HIS A 126 4.55 13.47 4.07
N ARG A 127 3.64 12.75 4.74
CA ARG A 127 3.58 12.67 6.21
C ARG A 127 4.84 12.07 6.83
N VAL A 128 5.56 11.22 6.10
CA VAL A 128 6.81 10.59 6.57
C VAL A 128 8.07 11.29 6.03
N GLY A 129 7.93 12.49 5.45
CA GLY A 129 9.05 13.32 5.03
C GLY A 129 9.65 12.95 3.67
N VAL A 130 8.95 12.16 2.85
CA VAL A 130 9.41 11.84 1.49
C VAL A 130 8.96 12.95 0.53
N SER A 131 9.90 13.45 -0.28
CA SER A 131 9.62 14.51 -1.25
C SER A 131 8.86 14.01 -2.49
N GLU A 132 8.12 14.90 -3.13
CA GLU A 132 7.38 14.58 -4.36
C GLU A 132 8.28 14.12 -5.51
N GLY A 133 9.57 14.46 -5.48
CA GLY A 133 10.54 14.11 -6.51
C GLY A 133 10.73 12.60 -6.71
N VAL A 134 10.39 11.78 -5.71
CA VAL A 134 10.40 10.31 -5.83
C VAL A 134 9.30 9.80 -6.76
N PHE A 135 8.25 10.60 -7.02
CA PHE A 135 7.14 10.23 -7.88
C PHE A 135 7.33 10.76 -9.30
N SER A 136 8.03 9.99 -10.14
CA SER A 136 7.97 10.22 -11.58
C SER A 136 6.52 10.13 -12.08
N ALA A 137 6.20 10.85 -13.15
CA ALA A 137 4.87 10.76 -13.79
C ALA A 137 4.56 9.32 -14.23
N GLU A 138 5.58 8.57 -14.61
CA GLU A 138 5.51 7.15 -14.95
C GLU A 138 5.04 6.30 -13.76
N PHE A 139 5.63 6.45 -12.58
CA PHE A 139 5.18 5.72 -11.38
C PHE A 139 3.74 6.06 -11.03
N LYS A 140 3.35 7.35 -11.08
CA LYS A 140 1.97 7.74 -10.81
C LYS A 140 0.99 7.06 -11.77
N GLY A 141 1.32 6.99 -13.06
CA GLY A 141 0.50 6.31 -14.07
C GLY A 141 0.32 4.82 -13.80
N GLN A 142 1.42 4.11 -13.56
CA GLN A 142 1.40 2.66 -13.33
C GLN A 142 0.67 2.29 -12.02
N LEU A 143 0.95 3.01 -10.93
CA LEU A 143 0.28 2.79 -9.65
C LEU A 143 -1.23 3.08 -9.73
N ALA A 144 -1.63 4.12 -10.46
CA ALA A 144 -3.05 4.45 -10.67
C ALA A 144 -3.77 3.36 -11.48
N ALA A 145 -3.13 2.87 -12.56
CA ALA A 145 -3.68 1.80 -13.39
C ALA A 145 -3.85 0.50 -12.58
N MET A 146 -2.80 0.09 -11.85
CA MET A 146 -2.83 -1.08 -10.98
C MET A 146 -3.91 -0.96 -9.89
N SER A 147 -3.99 0.18 -9.20
CA SER A 147 -4.96 0.40 -8.12
C SER A 147 -6.40 0.40 -8.64
N SER A 148 -6.63 1.00 -9.81
CA SER A 148 -7.93 0.99 -10.48
C SER A 148 -8.33 -0.44 -10.87
N ARG A 149 -7.38 -1.22 -11.38
CA ARG A 149 -7.62 -2.62 -11.74
C ARG A 149 -7.92 -3.49 -10.52
N ARG A 150 -7.20 -3.29 -9.41
CA ARG A 150 -7.48 -3.95 -8.11
C ARG A 150 -8.90 -3.69 -7.64
N HIS A 151 -9.41 -2.45 -7.78
CA HIS A 151 -10.80 -2.14 -7.42
C HIS A 151 -11.81 -2.90 -8.29
N LEU A 152 -11.58 -2.98 -9.61
CA LEU A 152 -12.41 -3.75 -10.52
C LEU A 152 -12.42 -5.24 -10.15
N ILE A 153 -11.25 -5.84 -9.92
CA ILE A 153 -11.12 -7.25 -9.53
C ILE A 153 -11.85 -7.51 -8.20
N ALA A 154 -11.55 -6.74 -7.16
CA ALA A 154 -12.04 -7.00 -5.81
C ALA A 154 -13.53 -6.72 -5.63
N HIS A 155 -14.07 -5.67 -6.28
CA HIS A 155 -15.44 -5.21 -6.03
C HIS A 155 -16.40 -5.46 -7.19
N ARG A 156 -15.91 -5.75 -8.40
CA ARG A 156 -16.74 -5.93 -9.59
C ARG A 156 -16.43 -7.21 -10.36
N ALA A 157 -15.71 -8.16 -9.76
CA ALA A 157 -15.28 -9.40 -10.42
C ALA A 157 -14.59 -9.12 -11.77
N ASP A 158 -13.85 -8.02 -11.83
CA ASP A 158 -13.13 -7.55 -13.01
C ASP A 158 -14.00 -7.24 -14.24
N ARG A 159 -15.28 -6.90 -14.02
CA ARG A 159 -16.24 -6.55 -15.07
C ARG A 159 -16.19 -5.07 -15.45
N LEU A 160 -16.26 -4.81 -16.74
CA LEU A 160 -16.42 -3.50 -17.37
C LEU A 160 -17.78 -3.43 -18.06
N SER A 161 -18.43 -2.27 -18.03
CA SER A 161 -19.63 -2.02 -18.83
C SER A 161 -19.21 -1.36 -20.14
N VAL A 162 -19.42 -2.04 -21.25
CA VAL A 162 -19.15 -1.57 -22.62
C VAL A 162 -20.46 -1.65 -23.39
N ASP A 163 -20.95 -0.51 -23.87
CA ASP A 163 -22.23 -0.40 -24.59
C ASP A 163 -23.43 -1.06 -23.89
N GLY A 164 -23.44 -1.01 -22.54
CA GLY A 164 -24.51 -1.59 -21.72
C GLY A 164 -24.40 -3.11 -21.49
N GLN A 165 -23.32 -3.74 -21.96
CA GLN A 165 -23.00 -5.15 -21.69
C GLN A 165 -21.84 -5.27 -20.71
N ASP A 166 -21.97 -6.22 -19.78
CA ASP A 166 -20.90 -6.55 -18.84
C ASP A 166 -19.91 -7.52 -19.49
N VAL A 167 -18.67 -7.06 -19.69
CA VAL A 167 -17.57 -7.86 -20.21
C VAL A 167 -16.48 -8.01 -19.17
N ILE A 168 -15.87 -9.19 -19.08
CA ILE A 168 -14.70 -9.39 -18.22
C ILE A 168 -13.51 -8.70 -18.87
N ALA A 169 -12.82 -7.87 -18.10
CA ALA A 169 -11.69 -7.13 -18.60
C ALA A 169 -10.50 -8.06 -18.88
N SER A 170 -9.86 -7.90 -20.04
CA SER A 170 -8.63 -8.61 -20.36
C SER A 170 -7.50 -8.18 -19.43
N LEU A 171 -6.62 -9.12 -19.06
CA LEU A 171 -5.43 -8.88 -18.27
C LEU A 171 -4.29 -9.73 -18.81
N MET A 172 -3.25 -9.07 -19.31
CA MET A 172 -2.10 -9.74 -19.91
C MET A 172 -0.94 -9.80 -18.90
N LYS A 173 -0.10 -10.83 -19.04
CA LYS A 173 1.02 -11.10 -18.13
C LYS A 173 2.02 -9.95 -18.11
N ASP A 174 2.36 -9.42 -19.27
CA ASP A 174 3.29 -8.30 -19.47
C ASP A 174 2.85 -7.04 -18.72
N VAL A 175 1.55 -6.73 -18.72
CA VAL A 175 0.98 -5.62 -17.94
C VAL A 175 1.19 -5.81 -16.45
N VAL A 176 0.97 -7.03 -15.93
CA VAL A 176 1.17 -7.34 -14.50
C VAL A 176 2.66 -7.29 -14.14
N GLU A 177 3.54 -7.76 -15.03
CA GLU A 177 5.00 -7.66 -14.87
C GLU A 177 5.49 -6.20 -14.87
N GLU A 178 4.89 -5.34 -15.69
CA GLU A 178 5.18 -3.91 -15.70
C GLU A 178 4.78 -3.24 -14.39
N TRP A 179 3.58 -3.52 -13.88
CA TRP A 179 3.15 -3.04 -12.56
C TRP A 179 4.03 -3.56 -11.44
N HIS A 180 4.39 -4.85 -11.47
CA HIS A 180 5.29 -5.45 -10.49
C HIS A 180 6.64 -4.72 -10.47
N ARG A 181 7.23 -4.50 -11.65
CA ARG A 181 8.48 -3.76 -11.79
C ARG A 181 8.36 -2.33 -11.28
N ALA A 182 7.26 -1.64 -11.62
CA ALA A 182 7.01 -0.28 -11.15
C ALA A 182 6.94 -0.21 -9.62
N VAL A 183 6.20 -1.12 -8.98
CA VAL A 183 6.11 -1.21 -7.51
C VAL A 183 7.48 -1.53 -6.89
N TRP A 184 8.24 -2.47 -7.47
CA TRP A 184 9.58 -2.80 -6.98
C TRP A 184 10.53 -1.60 -7.04
N LEU A 185 10.61 -0.94 -8.20
CA LEU A 185 11.45 0.25 -8.39
C LEU A 185 11.04 1.38 -7.46
N PHE A 186 9.74 1.63 -7.36
CA PHE A 186 9.18 2.65 -6.47
C PHE A 186 9.52 2.36 -5.00
N GLY A 187 9.26 1.15 -4.51
CA GLY A 187 9.55 0.78 -3.13
C GLY A 187 11.04 0.86 -2.79
N ARG A 188 11.92 0.50 -3.73
CA ARG A 188 13.36 0.70 -3.57
C ARG A 188 13.74 2.18 -3.51
N ALA A 189 13.22 3.00 -4.42
CA ALA A 189 13.49 4.44 -4.42
C ALA A 189 13.06 5.09 -3.10
N LEU A 190 11.91 4.71 -2.55
CA LEU A 190 11.44 5.16 -1.24
C LEU A 190 12.39 4.78 -0.10
N LEU A 191 12.77 3.49 -0.03
CA LEU A 191 13.66 3.00 1.02
C LEU A 191 15.05 3.63 0.94
N THR A 192 15.53 3.95 -0.26
CA THR A 192 16.77 4.70 -0.47
C THR A 192 16.63 6.15 0.00
N ALA A 193 15.59 6.88 -0.46
CA ALA A 193 15.36 8.27 -0.09
C ALA A 193 15.25 8.48 1.44
N LEU A 194 14.63 7.52 2.14
CA LEU A 194 14.52 7.56 3.60
C LEU A 194 15.86 7.32 4.33
N SER A 195 16.86 6.74 3.67
CA SER A 195 18.20 6.56 4.24
C SER A 195 18.99 7.86 4.22
N GLU A 196 18.91 8.59 3.11
CA GLU A 196 19.60 9.87 2.93
C GLU A 196 19.07 10.93 3.90
N SER A 197 17.80 10.84 4.29
CA SER A 197 17.18 11.73 5.29
C SER A 197 17.63 11.47 6.74
N GLU A 198 18.26 10.32 7.04
CA GLU A 198 18.74 10.00 8.39
C GLU A 198 20.20 10.46 8.63
N GLU A 199 20.94 10.73 7.56
CA GLU A 199 22.34 11.16 7.60
C GLU A 199 22.52 12.69 7.49
N ALA A 200 21.43 13.43 7.27
CA ALA A 200 21.37 14.89 7.12
C ALA A 200 20.84 15.59 8.39
#